data_AF-A0A9Q8WQI2-F1
#
_entry.id   AF-A0A9Q8WQI2-F1
#
_cell.length_a   1.000
_cell.length_b   1.000
_cell.length_c   1.000
_cell.angle_alpha   90.00
_cell.angle_beta   90.00
_cell.angle_gamma   90.00
#
_symmetry.space_group_name_H-M   'P 1'
#
loop_
_entity.id
_entity.type
_entity.pdbx_description
1 polymer ?
#
loop_
_entity_poly.entity_id
_entity_poly.type
_entity_poly.pdbx_seq_one_letter_code
_entity_poly.pdbx_strand_id
1 'polypeptide(L)' 'FNNSKPVRLLRFIIVSTLFNNITFYILLTNTPFLYYLRDINKLRVYFNNINNLLIRGNIIVLIIYK' A
#
# COMPACT_ATOMS: atom_id res chain seq x y z
N PHE A 1 25.69 -10.51 3.77
CA PHE A 1 24.22 -10.48 3.60
C PHE A 1 23.88 -9.91 2.22
N ASN A 2 23.89 -10.73 1.17
CA ASN A 2 23.48 -10.25 -0.15
C ASN A 2 22.95 -11.42 -0.98
N ASN A 3 21.64 -11.68 -0.90
CA ASN A 3 20.91 -12.70 -1.66
C ASN A 3 19.43 -12.28 -1.84
N SER A 4 19.15 -10.98 -1.90
CA SER A 4 17.80 -10.47 -2.15
C SER A 4 17.45 -10.69 -3.62
N LYS A 5 16.65 -11.72 -3.90
CA LYS A 5 15.96 -11.84 -5.20
C LYS A 5 15.19 -10.53 -5.46
N PRO A 6 15.23 -9.98 -6.69
CA PRO A 6 14.49 -8.77 -7.01
C PRO A 6 13.01 -9.01 -6.71
N VAL A 7 12.41 -8.10 -5.94
CA VAL A 7 10.98 -8.17 -5.64
C VAL A 7 10.22 -7.90 -6.93
N ARG A 8 9.43 -8.88 -7.37
CA ARG A 8 8.71 -8.78 -8.64
C ARG A 8 7.38 -8.09 -8.39
N LEU A 9 7.09 -7.04 -9.17
CA LEU A 9 5.77 -6.42 -9.18
C LEU A 9 4.77 -7.39 -9.81
N LEU A 10 3.69 -7.70 -9.10
CA LEU A 10 2.66 -8.62 -9.58
C LEU A 10 1.56 -7.87 -10.33
N ARG A 11 1.04 -6.81 -9.72
CA ARG A 11 0.05 -5.90 -10.32
C ARG A 11 0.01 -4.58 -9.56
N PHE A 12 -0.75 -3.61 -10.07
CA PHE A 12 -1.17 -2.44 -9.31
C PHE A 12 -2.69 -2.38 -9.24
N ILE A 13 -3.21 -1.76 -8.19
CA ILE A 13 -4.63 -1.49 -8.00
C ILE A 13 -4.82 -0.02 -7.63
N ILE A 14 -5.92 0.57 -8.08
CA ILE A 14 -6.32 1.92 -7.71
C ILE A 14 -7.47 1.80 -6.73
N VAL A 15 -7.29 2.33 -5.53
CA VAL A 15 -8.33 2.34 -4.48
C VAL A 15 -8.80 3.78 -4.31
N SER A 16 -10.10 4.01 -4.53
CA SER A 16 -10.72 5.29 -4.21
C SER A 16 -10.90 5.40 -2.71
N THR A 17 -10.28 6.42 -2.12
CA THR A 17 -10.35 6.70 -0.68
C THR A 17 -10.88 8.11 -0.45
N LEU A 18 -11.29 8.39 0.79
CA LEU A 18 -11.68 9.74 1.23
C LEU A 18 -10.58 10.79 1.05
N PHE A 19 -9.33 10.36 0.91
CA PHE A 19 -8.19 11.27 0.73
C PHE A 19 -7.95 11.58 -0.75
N ASN A 20 -7.92 10.54 -1.59
CA ASN A 20 -7.82 10.60 -3.05
C ASN A 20 -7.90 9.16 -3.62
N ASN A 21 -7.83 9.03 -4.95
CA ASN A 21 -7.45 7.78 -5.58
C ASN A 21 -5.99 7.45 -5.27
N ILE A 22 -5.74 6.28 -4.68
CA ILE A 22 -4.41 5.84 -4.26
C ILE A 22 -4.03 4.60 -5.08
N THR A 23 -2.85 4.64 -5.69
CA THR A 23 -2.30 3.50 -6.44
C THR A 23 -1.45 2.64 -5.52
N PHE A 24 -1.86 1.40 -5.31
CA PHE A 24 -1.09 0.38 -4.59
C PHE A 24 -0.43 -0.58 -5.57
N TYR A 25 0.82 -0.93 -5.29
CA TYR A 25 1.58 -1.94 -5.99
C TYR A 25 1.58 -3.23 -5.17
N ILE A 26 1.15 -4.33 -5.77
CA ILE A 26 1.19 -5.65 -5.13
C ILE A 26 2.52 -6.29 -5.52
N LEU A 27 3.31 -6.61 -4.49
CA LEU A 27 4.61 -7.22 -4.64
C LEU A 27 4.49 -8.74 -4.49
N LEU A 28 5.12 -9.48 -5.39
CA LEU A 28 5.21 -10.93 -5.32
C LEU A 28 6.33 -11.31 -4.35
N THR A 29 5.92 -11.60 -3.12
CA THR A 29 6.72 -12.20 -2.05
C THR A 29 6.01 -13.46 -1.55
N ASN A 30 6.65 -14.27 -0.69
CA ASN A 30 6.03 -15.50 -0.14
C ASN A 30 4.63 -15.26 0.45
N THR A 31 4.38 -14.03 0.91
CA THR A 31 3.06 -13.48 1.22
C THR A 31 2.87 -12.20 0.39
N PRO A 32 1.85 -12.07 -0.48
CA PRO A 32 1.64 -10.84 -1.24
C PRO A 32 1.39 -9.66 -0.30
N PHE A 33 2.12 -8.57 -0.49
CA PHE A 33 1.93 -7.34 0.28
C PHE A 33 1.46 -6.20 -0.62
N LEU A 34 0.53 -5.40 -0.10
CA LEU A 34 0.24 -4.08 -0.67
C LEU A 34 1.37 -3.14 -0.30
N TYR A 35 1.92 -2.49 -1.31
CA TYR A 35 2.98 -1.52 -1.16
C TYR A 35 2.57 -0.21 -1.82
N TYR A 36 2.69 0.87 -1.08
CA TYR A 36 2.33 2.20 -1.52
C TYR A 36 3.52 3.12 -1.25
N LEU A 37 4.06 3.72 -2.31
CA LEU A 37 5.24 4.59 -2.23
C LEU A 37 4.97 6.00 -2.73
N ARG A 38 4.14 6.14 -3.77
CA ARG A 38 4.19 7.31 -4.63
C ARG A 38 3.69 8.58 -3.96
N ASP A 39 2.70 8.48 -3.09
CA ASP A 39 1.99 9.66 -2.58
C ASP A 39 1.94 9.73 -1.04
N ILE A 40 2.67 8.89 -0.29
CA ILE A 40 2.68 8.89 1.20
C ILE A 40 2.98 10.29 1.75
N ASN A 41 4.09 10.88 1.31
CA ASN A 41 4.53 12.19 1.79
C ASN A 41 3.61 13.31 1.30
N LYS A 42 3.09 13.19 0.07
CA LYS A 42 2.22 14.19 -0.55
C LYS A 42 0.84 14.24 0.13
N LEU A 43 0.28 13.08 0.45
CA LEU A 43 -1.03 12.95 1.09
C LEU A 43 -0.95 12.94 2.63
N ARG A 44 0.27 12.90 3.20
CA ARG A 44 0.54 12.79 4.65
C ARG A 44 -0.25 11.63 5.30
N VAL A 45 -0.32 10.51 4.60
CA VAL A 45 -1.01 9.28 5.02
C VAL A 45 0.01 8.20 5.34
N TYR A 46 -0.25 7.46 6.40
CA TYR A 46 0.50 6.26 6.75
C TYR A 46 -0.33 5.02 6.35
N PHE A 47 0.33 4.02 5.76
CA PHE A 47 -0.31 2.74 5.45
C PHE A 47 0.19 1.65 6.40
N ASN A 48 -0.69 1.14 7.25
CA ASN A 48 -0.48 -0.06 8.05
C ASN A 48 -0.85 -1.27 7.20
N ASN A 49 0.16 -1.91 6.62
CA ASN A 49 0.03 -3.09 5.78
C ASN A 49 -0.32 -4.38 6.54
N ILE A 50 -0.14 -4.42 7.87
CA ILE A 50 -0.51 -5.58 8.71
C ILE A 50 -2.03 -5.66 8.83
N ASN A 51 -2.66 -4.51 9.06
CA ASN A 51 -4.11 -4.40 9.24
C ASN A 51 -4.85 -3.87 8.00
N ASN A 52 -4.13 -3.60 6.90
CA ASN A 52 -4.63 -2.92 5.70
C ASN A 52 -5.35 -1.59 5.99
N LEU A 53 -4.78 -0.75 6.85
CA LEU A 53 -5.35 0.55 7.24
C LEU A 53 -4.57 1.72 6.63
N LEU A 54 -5.27 2.68 6.04
CA LEU A 54 -4.74 4.02 5.75
C LEU A 54 -5.10 4.98 6.89
N ILE A 55 -4.12 5.69 7.42
CA ILE A 55 -4.26 6.58 8.56
C ILE A 55 -3.79 7.97 8.18
N ARG A 56 -4.61 8.99 8.45
CA ARG A 56 -4.27 10.42 8.29
C ARG A 56 -4.77 11.20 9.49
N GLY A 57 -3.88 11.49 10.44
CA GLY A 57 -4.31 12.03 11.75
C GLY A 57 -5.32 11.09 12.40
N ASN A 58 -6.54 11.59 12.65
CA ASN A 58 -7.61 10.82 13.29
C ASN A 58 -8.50 10.04 12.29
N ILE A 59 -8.28 10.18 10.98
CA ILE A 59 -9.06 9.47 9.97
C ILE A 59 -8.40 8.13 9.68
N ILE A 60 -9.15 7.05 9.87
CA ILE A 60 -8.73 5.66 9.61
C ILE A 60 -9.63 5.09 8.53
N VAL A 61 -9.04 4.60 7.44
CA VAL A 61 -9.75 3.97 6.32
C VAL A 61 -9.26 2.54 6.18
N LEU A 62 -10.18 1.58 6.34
CA LEU A 62 -9.91 0.17 6.04
C LEU A 62 -9.88 -0.04 4.53
N ILE A 63 -8.80 -0.64 4.04
CA ILE A 63 -8.69 -1.06 2.64
C ILE A 63 -9.05 -2.52 2.53
N ILE A 64 -10.14 -2.76 1.81
CA ILE A 64 -10.57 -4.10 1.38
C ILE A 64 -10.37 -4.16 -0.12
N TYR A 65 -9.58 -5.12 -0.58
CA TYR A 65 -9.42 -5.44 -1.99
C TYR A 65 -9.90 -6.88 -2.21
N LYS A 66 -10.69 -7.10 -3.27
CA LYS A 66 -11.25 -8.40 -3.65
C LYS A 66 -10.47 -9.00 -4.83
#